data_AF-A0A936BW09-F1
#
_entry.id   AF-A0A936BW09-F1
#
_cell.length_a   1.000
_cell.length_b   1.000
_cell.length_c   1.000
_cell.angle_alpha   90.00
_cell.angle_beta   90.00
_cell.angle_gamma   90.00
#
_symmetry.space_group_name_H-M   'P 1'
#
loop_
_entity.id
_entity.type
_entity.pdbx_description
1 polymer ?
#
loop_
_entity_poly.entity_id
_entity_poly.type
_entity_poly.pdbx_seq_one_letter_code
_entity_poly.pdbx_strand_id
1 'polypeptide(L)'
;MTVEVDADTADDWQAWMRTVHIPEVLATRCFTGAEIARRDDPPAPDGTLVFVVEYRARSAEQLRVYREAHAPALQQAHTARYGTRARATRTVRTVLAPPARTQ
;
A
#
# COMPACT_ATOMS: atom_id res chain seq x y z
N MET A 1 -3.69 -2.60 1.84
CA MET A 1 -2.75 -2.29 2.93
C MET A 1 -3.32 -1.10 3.68
N THR A 2 -3.20 -1.10 5.00
CA THR A 2 -3.52 0.05 5.84
C THR A 2 -2.23 0.47 6.53
N VAL A 3 -1.88 1.75 6.48
CA VAL A 3 -0.61 2.26 7.00
C VAL A 3 -0.89 3.42 7.93
N GLU A 4 -0.52 3.27 9.19
CA GLU A 4 -0.47 4.37 10.17
C GLU A 4 0.88 5.06 10.04
N VAL A 5 0.88 6.38 9.84
CA VAL A 5 2.08 7.18 9.62
C VAL A 5 2.07 8.36 10.59
N ASP A 6 3.20 8.62 11.24
CA ASP A 6 3.35 9.81 12.09
C ASP A 6 3.11 11.08 11.26
N ALA A 7 2.36 12.04 11.81
CA ALA A 7 1.87 13.19 11.05
C ALA A 7 2.99 14.05 10.46
N ASP A 8 4.13 14.16 11.15
CA ASP A 8 5.32 14.90 10.70
C ASP A 8 6.07 14.22 9.53
N THR A 9 5.81 12.94 9.31
CA THR A 9 6.46 12.08 8.31
C THR A 9 5.53 11.85 7.11
N ALA A 10 4.24 12.15 7.26
CA ALA A 10 3.21 11.77 6.30
C ALA A 10 3.39 12.36 4.90
N ASP A 11 3.87 13.60 4.77
CA ASP A 11 4.07 14.23 3.46
C ASP A 11 5.22 13.58 2.67
N ASP A 12 6.36 13.30 3.32
CA ASP A 12 7.47 12.56 2.72
C ASP A 12 7.03 11.13 2.35
N TRP A 13 6.31 10.47 3.25
CA TRP A 13 5.80 9.13 3.02
C TRP A 13 4.89 9.07 1.79
N GLN A 14 3.92 9.99 1.69
CA GLN A 14 3.03 10.08 0.54
C GLN A 14 3.78 10.35 -0.77
N ALA A 15 4.74 11.27 -0.75
CA ALA A 15 5.54 11.61 -1.92
C ALA A 15 6.33 10.39 -2.41
N TRP A 16 7.03 9.70 -1.52
CA TRP A 16 7.80 8.50 -1.86
C TRP A 16 6.93 7.34 -2.31
N MET A 17 5.78 7.13 -1.66
CA MET A 17 4.84 6.08 -2.06
C MET A 17 4.36 6.29 -3.49
N ARG A 18 4.02 7.54 -3.86
CA ARG A 18 3.50 7.89 -5.19
C ARG A 18 4.56 7.88 -6.28
N THR A 19 5.79 8.29 -5.96
CA THR A 19 6.85 8.51 -6.96
C THR A 19 7.84 7.36 -7.07
N VAL A 20 7.97 6.51 -6.05
CA VAL A 20 8.96 5.44 -6.00
C VAL A 20 8.30 4.09 -5.71
N HIS A 21 7.73 3.92 -4.51
CA HIS A 21 7.38 2.58 -4.03
C HIS A 21 6.23 1.92 -4.80
N ILE A 22 5.11 2.62 -5.01
CA ILE A 22 3.98 2.08 -5.79
C ILE A 22 4.45 1.79 -7.24
N PRO A 23 5.16 2.71 -7.94
CA PRO A 23 5.76 2.40 -9.23
C PRO A 23 6.63 1.14 -9.24
N GLU A 24 7.50 0.93 -8.25
CA GLU A 24 8.33 -0.28 -8.14
C GLU A 24 7.49 -1.55 -7.93
N VAL A 25 6.46 -1.49 -7.08
CA VAL A 25 5.50 -2.60 -6.90
C VAL A 25 4.81 -2.93 -8.22
N LEU A 26 4.36 -1.92 -8.99
CA LEU A 26 3.72 -2.13 -10.28
C LEU A 26 4.70 -2.65 -11.34
N ALA A 27 5.98 -2.27 -11.27
CA ALA A 27 7.04 -2.72 -12.17
C ALA A 27 7.33 -4.23 -12.04
N THR A 28 6.99 -4.87 -10.92
CA THR A 28 7.03 -6.34 -10.77
C THR A 28 6.10 -7.06 -11.76
N ARG A 29 5.13 -6.34 -12.34
CA ARG A 29 4.07 -6.87 -13.21
C ARG A 29 3.13 -7.88 -12.53
N CYS A 30 3.23 -8.12 -11.23
CA CYS A 30 2.28 -8.98 -10.50
C CYS A 30 0.91 -8.31 -10.30
N PHE A 31 0.84 -6.98 -10.43
CA PHE A 31 -0.37 -6.18 -10.24
C PHE A 31 -0.80 -5.46 -11.52
N THR A 32 -2.08 -5.14 -11.62
CA THR A 32 -2.68 -4.38 -12.72
C THR A 32 -2.87 -2.90 -12.41
N GLY A 33 -2.78 -2.52 -11.14
CA GLY A 33 -2.92 -1.14 -10.70
C GLY A 33 -2.88 -1.01 -9.19
N ALA A 34 -2.82 0.23 -8.74
CA ALA A 34 -2.84 0.60 -7.33
C ALA A 34 -3.69 1.86 -7.11
N GLU A 35 -4.30 1.95 -5.95
CA GLU A 35 -4.97 3.15 -5.44
C GLU A 35 -4.42 3.48 -4.06
N ILE A 36 -4.23 4.77 -3.77
CA ILE A 36 -3.84 5.26 -2.45
C ILE A 36 -4.85 6.31 -2.00
N ALA A 37 -5.36 6.14 -0.79
CA ALA A 37 -6.33 7.03 -0.16
C ALA A 37 -5.94 7.30 1.29
N ARG A 38 -6.41 8.42 1.85
CA ARG A 38 -6.42 8.64 3.29
C ARG A 38 -7.70 8.05 3.87
N ARG A 39 -7.62 7.39 5.02
CA ARG A 39 -8.78 6.91 5.76
C ARG A 39 -9.19 7.97 6.78
N ASP A 40 -10.37 8.53 6.56
CA ASP A 40 -10.88 9.61 7.41
C ASP A 40 -11.71 9.07 8.59
N ASP A 41 -12.34 7.90 8.41
CA ASP A 41 -13.14 7.22 9.43
C ASP A 41 -12.75 5.73 9.55
N PRO A 42 -12.56 5.18 10.77
CA PRO A 42 -12.52 5.89 12.05
C PRO A 42 -11.33 6.86 12.12
N PRO A 43 -11.42 7.91 12.96
CA PRO A 43 -10.33 8.86 13.16
C PRO A 43 -9.00 8.16 13.44
N ALA A 44 -7.93 8.75 12.92
CA ALA A 44 -6.58 8.29 13.22
C ALA A 44 -6.25 8.52 14.70
N PRO A 45 -5.39 7.68 15.31
CA PRO A 45 -4.80 7.99 16.60
C PRO A 45 -4.10 9.36 16.60
N ASP A 46 -4.11 10.04 17.75
CA ASP A 46 -3.47 11.34 17.91
C ASP A 46 -2.02 11.34 17.40
N GLY A 47 -1.67 12.37 16.64
CA GLY A 47 -0.33 12.51 16.05
C GLY A 47 -0.04 11.61 14.86
N THR A 48 -1.03 10.89 14.32
CA THR A 48 -0.87 10.02 13.14
C THR A 48 -1.89 10.32 12.04
N LEU A 49 -1.60 9.88 10.83
CA LEU A 49 -2.52 9.78 9.71
C LEU A 49 -2.61 8.32 9.26
N VAL A 50 -3.79 7.90 8.81
CA VAL A 50 -3.99 6.54 8.31
C VAL A 50 -4.25 6.56 6.81
N PHE A 51 -3.48 5.79 6.06
CA PHE A 51 -3.61 5.64 4.62
C PHE A 51 -4.01 4.22 4.26
N VAL A 52 -4.74 4.06 3.16
CA VAL A 52 -5.09 2.79 2.57
C VAL A 52 -4.48 2.72 1.19
N VAL A 53 -3.71 1.68 0.93
CA VAL A 53 -3.15 1.38 -0.39
C VAL A 53 -3.70 0.05 -0.88
N GLU A 54 -4.45 0.08 -1.97
CA GLU A 54 -5.02 -1.11 -2.58
C GLU A 54 -4.25 -1.48 -3.85
N TYR A 55 -3.82 -2.73 -3.94
CA TYR A 55 -3.19 -3.26 -5.15
C TYR A 55 -4.07 -4.36 -5.73
N ARG A 56 -4.30 -4.33 -7.05
CA ARG A 56 -5.07 -5.36 -7.75
C ARG A 56 -4.12 -6.38 -8.37
N ALA A 57 -4.00 -7.55 -7.75
CA ALA A 57 -3.16 -8.62 -8.27
C ALA A 57 -3.75 -9.17 -9.58
N ARG A 58 -2.90 -9.62 -10.51
CA ARG A 58 -3.34 -10.25 -11.77
C ARG A 58 -4.02 -11.59 -11.55
N SER A 59 -3.54 -12.36 -10.58
CA SER A 59 -4.08 -13.67 -10.18
C SER A 59 -3.59 -14.03 -8.78
N ALA A 60 -4.16 -15.08 -8.20
CA ALA A 60 -3.68 -15.64 -6.93
C ALA A 60 -2.21 -16.11 -7.03
N GLU A 61 -1.82 -16.68 -8.17
CA GLU A 61 -0.43 -17.09 -8.45
C GLU A 61 0.52 -15.89 -8.49
N GLN A 62 0.14 -14.81 -9.17
CA GLN A 62 0.97 -13.60 -9.23
C GLN A 62 1.10 -12.91 -7.87
N LEU A 63 0.07 -13.00 -7.02
CA LEU A 63 0.17 -12.56 -5.63
C LEU A 63 1.17 -13.41 -4.83
N ARG A 64 1.22 -14.73 -5.07
CA ARG A 64 2.22 -15.61 -4.46
C ARG A 64 3.63 -15.24 -4.93
N VAL A 65 3.85 -15.10 -6.25
CA VAL A 65 5.13 -14.68 -6.83
C VAL A 65 5.59 -13.35 -6.21
N TYR A 66 4.71 -12.35 -6.12
CA TYR A 66 5.03 -11.09 -5.47
C TYR A 66 5.50 -11.28 -4.03
N ARG A 67 4.77 -12.06 -3.23
CA ARG A 67 5.08 -12.29 -1.81
C ARG A 67 6.45 -12.95 -1.61
N GLU A 68 6.79 -13.91 -2.46
CA GLU A 68 8.02 -14.70 -2.33
C GLU A 68 9.23 -13.99 -2.93
N ALA A 69 9.09 -13.42 -4.13
CA ALA A 69 10.24 -12.93 -4.90
C ALA A 69 10.49 -11.42 -4.80
N HIS A 70 9.47 -10.61 -4.52
CA HIS A 70 9.57 -9.14 -4.64
C HIS A 70 9.30 -8.42 -3.32
N ALA A 71 8.32 -8.90 -2.56
CA ALA A 71 7.86 -8.25 -1.35
C ALA A 71 8.96 -8.11 -0.28
N PRO A 72 9.92 -9.04 -0.07
CA PRO A 72 10.95 -8.88 0.96
C PRO A 72 11.81 -7.63 0.77
N ALA A 73 12.32 -7.41 -0.44
CA ALA A 73 13.18 -6.26 -0.75
C ALA A 73 12.41 -4.92 -0.65
N LEU A 74 11.20 -4.87 -1.22
CA LEU A 74 10.34 -3.68 -1.17
C LEU A 74 9.92 -3.33 0.26
N GLN A 75 9.69 -4.34 1.11
CA GLN A 75 9.42 -4.15 2.53
C GLN A 75 10.63 -3.62 3.28
N GLN A 76 11.79 -4.19 3.02
CA GLN A 76 13.03 -3.74 3.64
C GLN A 76 13.31 -2.27 3.30
N ALA A 77 13.10 -1.85 2.05
CA ALA A 77 13.27 -0.46 1.64
C ALA A 77 12.31 0.49 2.39
N HIS A 78 11.03 0.12 2.53
CA HIS A 78 10.05 0.89 3.30
C HIS A 78 10.44 0.96 4.78
N THR A 79 10.76 -0.17 5.41
CA THR A 79 11.19 -0.24 6.82
C THR A 79 12.49 0.53 7.06
N ALA A 80 13.47 0.46 6.15
CA ALA A 80 14.72 1.19 6.28
C ALA A 80 14.52 2.71 6.25
N ARG A 81 13.52 3.18 5.49
CA ARG A 81 13.22 4.61 5.37
C ARG A 81 12.39 5.16 6.54
N TYR A 82 11.36 4.43 6.96
CA TYR A 82 10.36 4.94 7.91
C TYR A 82 10.37 4.23 9.27
N GLY A 83 10.90 3.02 9.36
CA GLY A 83 10.96 2.24 10.60
C GLY A 83 9.61 2.18 11.31
N THR A 84 9.59 2.59 12.58
CA THR A 84 8.39 2.60 13.42
C THR A 84 7.41 3.75 13.14
N ARG A 85 7.82 4.74 12.33
CA ARG A 85 7.01 5.92 11.98
C ARG A 85 5.99 5.65 10.88
N ALA A 86 6.05 4.49 10.22
CA ALA A 86 5.05 4.03 9.28
C ALA A 86 4.76 2.53 9.48
N ARG A 87 3.66 2.20 10.16
CA ARG A 87 3.29 0.82 10.50
C ARG A 87 2.23 0.32 9.55
N ALA A 88 2.53 -0.76 8.82
CA ALA A 88 1.67 -1.28 7.77
C ALA A 88 1.03 -2.63 8.14
N THR A 89 -0.29 -2.73 7.97
CA THR A 89 -1.05 -3.98 8.07
C THR A 89 -1.55 -4.40 6.69
N ARG A 90 -1.52 -5.71 6.43
CA ARG A 90 -1.93 -6.29 5.14
C ARG A 90 -3.17 -7.16 5.27
N THR A 91 -4.07 -6.96 4.34
CA THR A 91 -5.25 -7.80 4.13
C THR A 91 -5.27 -8.23 2.67
N VAL A 92 -5.70 -9.46 2.42
CA VAL A 92 -6.01 -9.97 1.08
C VAL A 92 -7.50 -10.18 0.99
N ARG A 93 -8.11 -9.66 -0.07
CA ARG A 93 -9.53 -9.78 -0.34
C ARG A 93 -9.75 -10.36 -1.73
N THR A 94 -10.72 -11.26 -1.86
CA THR A 94 -11.24 -11.70 -3.15
C THR A 94 -12.32 -10.73 -3.61
N VAL A 95 -12.18 -10.20 -4.81
CA VAL A 95 -13.20 -9.31 -5.39
C VAL A 95 -14.33 -10.19 -5.94
N LEU A 96 -15.53 -10.07 -5.34
CA LEU A 96 -16.71 -10.84 -5.76
C LEU A 96 -17.46 -10.18 -6.92
N ALA A 97 -17.36 -8.86 -7.04
CA ALA A 97 -17.92 -8.08 -8.14
C ALA A 97 -17.07 -6.83 -8.40
N PRO A 98 -16.92 -6.37 -9.66
CA PRO A 98 -16.29 -5.09 -9.94
C PRO A 98 -17.13 -3.93 -9.38
N PRO A 99 -16.54 -2.74 -9.16
CA PRO A 99 -17.33 -1.56 -8.84
C PRO A 99 -18.37 -1.33 -9.95
N ALA A 100 -19.58 -0.93 -9.55
CA ALA A 100 -20.60 -0.50 -10.50
C ALA A 100 -20.02 0.66 -11.33
N ARG A 101 -20.20 0.64 -12.65
CA ARG A 101 -19.79 1.76 -13.49
C ARG A 101 -20.64 2.95 -13.09
N THR A 102 -20.02 3.98 -12.51
CA THR A 102 -20.68 5.28 -12.34
C THR A 102 -20.81 5.87 -13.73
N GLN A 103 -22.05 6.20 -14.11
CA GLN A 103 -22.38 6.88 -15.36
C GLN A 103 -21.96 8.36 -15.29
#